data_AF-A0A3N5NFU5-F1
#
_entry.id   AF-A0A3N5NFU5-F1
#
_cell.length_a   1.000
_cell.length_b   1.000
_cell.length_c   1.000
_cell.angle_alpha   90.00
_cell.angle_beta   90.00
_cell.angle_gamma   90.00
#
_symmetry.space_group_name_H-M   'P 1'
#
loop_
_entity.id
_entity.type
_entity.pdbx_description
1 polymer ?
#
loop_
_entity_poly.entity_id
_entity_poly.type
_entity_poly.pdbx_seq_one_letter_code
_entity_poly.pdbx_strand_id
1 'polypeptide(L)' 'MIAHLPEVGAPDPERKTSPILDEDEIEEFSLDLELESGACYYNGVAYPIGQWVRSGSEVLHCEERGLWVRRTEVPV' A
#
# COMPACT_ATOMS: atom_id res chain seq x y z
N MET A 1 -1.16 3.38 22.42
CA MET A 1 0.14 3.89 21.93
C MET A 1 -0.10 4.26 20.48
N ILE A 2 0.13 5.50 20.08
CA ILE A 2 -0.13 5.93 18.71
C ILE A 2 0.92 5.22 17.85
N ALA A 3 0.53 4.21 17.07
CA ALA A 3 1.45 3.54 16.17
C ALA A 3 1.92 4.59 15.15
N HIS A 4 3.16 5.05 15.29
CA HIS A 4 3.77 5.96 14.33
C HIS A 4 3.97 5.19 13.03
N LEU A 5 3.03 5.36 12.10
CA LEU A 5 3.15 4.78 10.76
C LEU A 5 4.40 5.35 10.08
N PRO A 6 5.19 4.52 9.37
CA PRO A 6 6.32 5.00 8.58
C PRO A 6 5.85 6.03 7.55
N GLU A 7 6.41 7.24 7.60
CA GLU A 7 6.16 8.25 6.57
C GLU A 7 7.04 7.98 5.35
N VAL A 8 6.41 7.63 4.23
CA VAL A 8 7.09 7.22 3.00
C VAL A 8 7.20 8.33 1.95
N GLY A 9 6.59 9.48 2.23
CA GLY A 9 6.56 10.62 1.32
C GLY A 9 5.59 10.41 0.16
N ALA A 10 5.77 11.19 -0.91
CA ALA A 10 5.02 11.03 -2.16
C ALA A 10 5.65 9.91 -3.03
N PRO A 11 4.88 9.29 -3.94
CA PRO A 11 5.43 8.28 -4.85
C PRO A 11 6.38 8.94 -5.87
N ASP A 12 7.61 8.41 -5.97
CA ASP A 12 8.61 8.80 -6.95
C ASP A 12 8.33 8.08 -8.29
N PRO A 13 8.07 8.79 -9.41
CA PRO A 13 7.72 8.15 -10.69
C PRO A 13 8.86 7.33 -11.31
N GLU A 14 10.11 7.57 -10.89
CA GLU A 14 11.28 6.83 -11.35
C GLU A 14 11.55 5.57 -10.51
N ARG A 15 10.85 5.38 -9.38
CA ARG A 15 11.05 4.26 -8.46
C ARG A 15 9.88 3.30 -8.52
N LYS A 16 10.15 2.03 -8.21
CA LYS A 16 9.13 0.99 -8.20
C LYS A 16 8.15 1.22 -7.05
N THR A 17 6.92 1.59 -7.40
CA THR A 17 5.79 1.65 -6.47
C THR A 17 4.70 0.71 -6.99
N SER A 18 4.25 -0.19 -6.12
CA SER A 18 3.12 -1.08 -6.38
C SER A 18 1.85 -0.24 -6.66
N PRO A 19 0.86 -0.82 -7.36
CA PRO A 19 -0.41 -0.14 -7.61
C PRO A 19 -1.04 0.33 -6.30
N ILE A 20 -1.57 1.56 -6.30
CA ILE A 20 -2.32 2.14 -5.18
C ILE A 20 -3.77 2.23 -5.62
N LEU A 21 -4.65 1.51 -4.91
CA LEU A 21 -6.06 1.36 -5.19
C LEU A 21 -6.89 1.92 -4.03
N ASP A 22 -8.09 2.39 -4.32
CA ASP A 22 -9.10 2.68 -3.31
C ASP A 22 -9.81 1.39 -2.87
N GLU A 23 -10.48 1.42 -1.71
CA GLU A 23 -11.10 0.23 -1.11
C GLU A 23 -12.10 -0.47 -2.05
N ASP A 24 -12.82 0.31 -2.85
CA ASP A 24 -13.78 -0.18 -3.84
C ASP A 24 -13.12 -0.81 -5.08
N GLU A 25 -11.86 -0.49 -5.38
CA GLU A 25 -11.16 -0.97 -6.59
C GLU A 25 -10.44 -2.31 -6.36
N ILE A 26 -10.26 -2.72 -5.10
CA ILE A 26 -9.49 -3.94 -4.75
C ILE A 26 -10.14 -5.19 -5.31
N GLU A 27 -11.46 -5.33 -5.17
CA GLU A 27 -12.17 -6.55 -5.60
C GLU A 27 -12.04 -6.74 -7.11
N GLU A 28 -12.13 -5.67 -7.88
CA GLU A 28 -11.98 -5.68 -9.35
C GLU A 28 -10.54 -6.00 -9.77
N PHE A 29 -9.54 -5.33 -9.18
CA PHE A 29 -8.13 -5.55 -9.52
C PHE A 29 -7.58 -6.88 -9.02
N SER A 30 -8.14 -7.44 -7.94
CA SER A 30 -7.73 -8.74 -7.39
C SER A 30 -8.00 -9.89 -8.36
N LEU A 31 -8.97 -9.76 -9.27
CA LEU A 31 -9.29 -10.80 -10.23
C LEU A 31 -8.36 -10.80 -11.45
N ASP A 32 -7.82 -9.64 -11.80
CA ASP A 32 -7.06 -9.42 -13.04
C ASP A 32 -5.54 -9.52 -12.85
N LEU A 33 -5.02 -9.25 -11.64
CA LEU A 33 -3.60 -9.32 -11.35
C LEU A 33 -3.19 -10.70 -10.82
N GLU A 34 -2.51 -11.49 -11.66
CA GLU A 34 -1.60 -12.60 -11.25
C GLU A 34 -0.37 -12.06 -10.48
N LEU A 35 -0.55 -11.10 -9.57
CA LEU A 35 0.52 -10.63 -8.71
C LEU A 35 0.73 -11.62 -7.57
N GLU A 36 1.65 -12.56 -7.78
CA GLU A 36 2.21 -13.42 -6.72
C GLU A 36 3.27 -12.67 -5.88
N SER A 37 3.08 -11.37 -5.65
CA SER A 37 4.03 -10.58 -4.84
C SER A 37 3.65 -10.69 -3.37
N GLY A 38 4.49 -11.37 -2.58
CA GLY A 38 4.37 -11.46 -1.12
C GLY A 38 4.70 -10.15 -0.36
N ALA A 39 4.80 -9.02 -1.07
CA ALA A 39 5.12 -7.71 -0.51
C ALA A 39 4.64 -6.58 -1.44
N CYS A 40 4.33 -5.42 -0.86
CA CYS A 40 4.07 -4.18 -1.59
C CYS A 40 5.37 -3.37 -1.73
N TYR A 41 5.60 -2.77 -2.89
CA TYR A 41 6.75 -1.89 -3.09
C TYR A 41 6.30 -0.44 -2.99
N TYR A 42 7.04 0.40 -2.28
CA TYR A 42 6.82 1.84 -2.29
C TYR A 42 8.16 2.54 -2.40
N ASN A 43 8.34 3.34 -3.46
CA ASN A 43 9.60 3.99 -3.77
C ASN A 43 10.79 3.00 -3.71
N GLY A 44 10.65 1.81 -4.30
CA GLY A 44 11.69 0.77 -4.33
C GLY A 44 11.96 0.06 -3.01
N VAL A 45 11.21 0.36 -1.93
CA VAL A 45 11.29 -0.35 -0.64
C VAL A 45 10.18 -1.39 -0.58
N ALA A 46 10.52 -2.61 -0.17
CA ALA A 46 9.55 -3.69 0.01
C ALA A 46 8.95 -3.65 1.43
N TYR A 47 7.63 -3.73 1.50
CA TYR A 47 6.85 -3.78 2.74
C TYR A 47 6.06 -5.09 2.79
N PRO A 48 6.06 -5.81 3.92
CA PRO A 48 5.33 -7.06 4.05
C PRO A 48 3.82 -6.83 4.00
N ILE A 49 3.07 -7.85 3.58
CA ILE A 49 1.60 -7.85 3.63
C ILE A 49 1.15 -7.60 5.09
N GLY A 50 0.13 -6.75 5.26
CA GLY A 50 -0.38 -6.30 6.55
C GLY A 50 0.30 -5.02 7.09
N GLN A 51 1.34 -4.52 6.41
CA GLN A 51 2.05 -3.31 6.84
C GLN A 51 1.31 -2.04 6.42
N TRP A 52 1.29 -1.08 7.33
CA TRP A 52 0.68 0.24 7.12
C TRP A 52 1.77 1.30 6.94
N VAL A 53 1.57 2.22 6.01
CA VAL A 53 2.48 3.36 5.77
C VAL A 53 1.67 4.65 5.57
N ARG A 54 2.30 5.80 5.78
CA ARG A 54 1.68 7.11 5.54
C ARG A 54 2.34 7.82 4.36
N SER A 55 1.56 8.10 3.34
CA SER A 55 1.94 8.85 2.15
C SER A 55 1.31 10.25 2.22
N GLY A 56 2.01 11.20 2.84
CA GLY A 56 1.48 12.54 3.06
C GLY A 56 0.32 12.55 4.06
N SER A 57 -0.89 12.89 3.59
CA SER A 57 -2.13 12.84 4.38
C SER A 57 -2.88 11.52 4.27
N GLU A 58 -2.47 10.64 3.37
CA GLU A 58 -3.15 9.38 3.09
C GLU A 58 -2.45 8.23 3.81
N VAL A 59 -3.23 7.24 4.23
CA VAL A 59 -2.73 6.01 4.84
C VAL A 59 -2.88 4.89 3.83
N LEU A 60 -1.83 4.11 3.65
CA LEU A 60 -1.81 2.96 2.75
C LEU A 60 -1.62 1.70 3.55
N HIS A 61 -2.45 0.70 3.29
CA HIS A 61 -2.32 -0.64 3.81
C HIS A 61 -1.83 -1.58 2.72
N CYS A 62 -0.80 -2.36 3.01
CA CYS A 62 -0.32 -3.40 2.11
C CYS A 62 -1.23 -4.63 2.24
N GLU A 63 -2.15 -4.78 1.29
CA GLU A 63 -3.01 -5.97 1.20
C GLU A 63 -2.31 -7.10 0.45
N GLU A 64 -2.93 -8.28 0.47
CA GLU A 64 -2.47 -9.44 -0.28
C GLU A 64 -2.23 -9.12 -1.76
N ARG A 65 -1.36 -9.90 -2.41
CA ARG A 65 -0.91 -9.69 -3.80
C ARG A 65 -0.07 -8.42 -4.00
N GLY A 66 0.36 -7.77 -2.93
CA GLY A 66 1.32 -6.66 -3.02
C GLY A 66 0.71 -5.37 -3.53
N LEU A 67 -0.57 -5.14 -3.22
CA LEU A 67 -1.36 -3.97 -3.57
C LEU A 67 -1.42 -2.99 -2.40
N TRP A 68 -1.25 -1.70 -2.69
CA TRP A 68 -1.48 -0.65 -1.71
C TRP A 68 -2.95 -0.25 -1.73
N VAL A 69 -3.58 -0.24 -0.57
CA VAL A 69 -4.96 0.17 -0.41
C VAL A 69 -5.03 1.43 0.41
N ARG A 70 -5.65 2.47 -0.14
CA ARG A 70 -5.93 3.70 0.59
C ARG A 70 -6.94 3.41 1.69
N ARG A 71 -6.62 3.84 2.90
CA ARG A 71 -7.50 3.75 4.06
C ARG A 71 -7.71 5.15 4.62
N THR A 72 -8.95 5.47 4.95
CA THR A 72 -9.31 6.73 5.59
C THR A 72 -9.09 6.70 7.11
N GLU A 73 -8.94 5.51 7.71
CA GLU A 73 -8.75 5.31 9.14
C GLU A 73 -7.57 4.36 9.43
N VAL A 74 -6.74 4.70 10.42
CA VAL A 74 -5.72 3.78 10.96
C VAL A 74 -6.39 2.93 12.03
N PRO A 75 -6.23 1.59 12.04
CA PRO A 75 -6.81 0.77 13.10
C PRO A 75 -6.29 1.22 14.48
N VAL A 76 -7.24 1.45 15.40
CA VAL A 76 -7.05 1.90 16.80
C VAL A 76 -6.52 0.78 17.69
#